data_AF-A0A933D9Z2-F1
#
_entry.id   AF-A0A933D9Z2-F1
#
_cell.length_a   1.000
_cell.length_b   1.000
_cell.length_c   1.000
_cell.angle_alpha   90.00
_cell.angle_beta   90.00
_cell.angle_gamma   90.00
#
_symmetry.space_group_name_H-M   'P 1'
#
loop_
_entity.id
_entity.type
_entity.pdbx_description
1 polymer ?
#
loop_
_entity_poly.entity_id
_entity_poly.type
_entity_poly.pdbx_seq_one_letter_code
_entity_poly.pdbx_strand_id
1 'polypeptide(L)'
;MAAHIFVNSPESFEISKKRGLCGEAEHPHEKTNAELLAKFESLQKGDFVFIYVTGLQGIFGLWRIVNNPFYDKTPVWDFQEQPYPYRVCIEPYIRDFPKPVDMSDIYDLMDKGKIWTFELGRFGKSKNHHIITTEESKELIRLLLRNNPVYKPVTPVLNPYPYRNNPLPLKMDIEERGCLKYEGYLSAWFMRMFANGALKEIFGEYFDCLNFVPTSFNKEMDIFLTHVTKVDSIEILHKYTVIELKKDKVLEEDLSQLIRYENWLIRKLADGDSEMLQTVLVGFEFADEVISYVEKRKALEQKTVRLFRYSVNKKINDIE
;
A
#
# COMPACT_ATOMS: atom_id res chain seq x y z
N MET A 1 -12.71 2.23 -1.40
CA MET A 1 -12.07 1.47 -2.49
C MET A 1 -10.66 2.00 -2.56
N ALA A 2 -9.65 1.16 -2.38
CA ALA A 2 -8.28 1.60 -2.46
C ALA A 2 -7.91 1.90 -3.92
N ALA A 3 -6.78 2.60 -4.10
CA ALA A 3 -6.27 2.95 -5.40
C ALA A 3 -4.79 2.56 -5.52
N HIS A 4 -4.44 1.99 -6.66
CA HIS A 4 -3.11 1.43 -6.92
C HIS A 4 -2.56 1.95 -8.24
N ILE A 5 -1.26 2.23 -8.27
CA ILE A 5 -0.52 2.55 -9.48
C ILE A 5 0.47 1.41 -9.75
N PHE A 6 0.28 0.70 -10.86
CA PHE A 6 1.26 -0.26 -11.37
C PHE A 6 2.19 0.43 -12.36
N VAL A 7 3.46 0.06 -12.36
CA VAL A 7 4.50 0.61 -13.22
C VAL A 7 4.86 -0.41 -14.29
N ASN A 8 4.59 -0.08 -15.54
CA ASN A 8 4.82 -0.96 -16.68
C ASN A 8 5.79 -0.33 -17.70
N SER A 9 6.49 -1.18 -18.44
CA SER A 9 7.03 -0.79 -19.74
C SER A 9 5.89 -0.66 -20.76
N PRO A 10 6.10 0.00 -21.91
CA PRO A 10 5.11 0.04 -22.99
C PRO A 10 4.63 -1.37 -23.43
N GLU A 11 5.54 -2.33 -23.51
CA GLU A 11 5.24 -3.71 -23.91
C GLU A 11 4.37 -4.41 -22.85
N SER A 12 4.76 -4.32 -21.57
CA SER A 12 3.99 -4.87 -20.46
C SER A 12 2.60 -4.24 -20.36
N PHE A 13 2.47 -2.95 -20.68
CA PHE A 13 1.20 -2.24 -20.69
C PHE A 13 0.24 -2.77 -21.76
N GLU A 14 0.71 -3.02 -22.98
CA GLU A 14 -0.13 -3.61 -24.03
C GLU A 14 -0.63 -5.01 -23.65
N ILE A 15 0.25 -5.82 -23.06
CA ILE A 15 -0.13 -7.15 -22.55
C ILE A 15 -1.17 -7.01 -21.43
N SER A 16 -0.96 -6.10 -20.49
CA SER A 16 -1.87 -5.85 -19.36
C SER A 16 -3.26 -5.44 -19.84
N LYS A 17 -3.36 -4.55 -20.84
CA LYS A 17 -4.63 -4.17 -21.47
C LYS A 17 -5.30 -5.32 -22.18
N LYS A 18 -4.56 -6.08 -23.00
CA LYS A 18 -5.09 -7.18 -23.81
C LYS A 18 -5.61 -8.33 -22.96
N ARG A 19 -4.92 -8.61 -21.84
CA ARG A 19 -5.20 -9.73 -20.93
C ARG A 19 -6.03 -9.32 -19.71
N GLY A 20 -6.18 -8.03 -19.43
CA GLY A 20 -6.85 -7.56 -18.20
C GLY A 20 -6.12 -8.07 -16.96
N LEU A 21 -4.80 -7.88 -16.91
CA LEU A 21 -3.93 -8.52 -15.93
C LEU A 21 -2.81 -7.58 -15.52
N CYS A 22 -2.60 -7.41 -14.22
CA CYS A 22 -1.38 -6.83 -13.67
C CYS A 22 -0.62 -7.92 -12.92
N GLY A 23 0.70 -7.82 -12.89
CA GLY A 23 1.51 -8.73 -12.10
C GLY A 23 2.91 -8.22 -11.86
N GLU A 24 3.54 -8.80 -10.84
CA GLU A 24 4.90 -8.47 -10.43
C GLU A 24 5.83 -9.66 -10.51
N ALA A 25 7.08 -9.34 -10.78
CA ALA A 25 8.13 -10.31 -10.95
C ALA A 25 8.60 -10.91 -9.63
N GLU A 26 8.87 -12.21 -9.61
CA GLU A 26 9.45 -12.88 -8.44
C GLU A 26 10.94 -12.51 -8.32
N HIS A 27 11.37 -12.19 -7.10
CA HIS A 27 12.77 -11.92 -6.79
C HIS A 27 13.48 -13.20 -6.33
N PRO A 28 14.79 -13.38 -6.63
CA PRO A 28 15.58 -14.50 -6.08
C PRO A 28 15.68 -14.51 -4.55
N HIS A 29 15.40 -13.39 -3.89
CA HIS A 29 15.51 -13.24 -2.44
C HIS A 29 14.14 -13.28 -1.80
N GLU A 30 13.93 -14.26 -0.91
CA GLU A 30 12.66 -14.45 -0.20
C GLU A 30 12.24 -13.21 0.60
N LYS A 31 13.20 -12.50 1.21
CA LYS A 31 12.92 -11.24 1.93
C LYS A 31 12.22 -10.21 1.04
N THR A 32 12.69 -10.04 -0.19
CA THR A 32 12.09 -9.10 -1.15
C THR A 32 10.70 -9.56 -1.59
N ASN A 33 10.50 -10.88 -1.76
CA ASN A 33 9.18 -11.43 -2.06
C ASN A 33 8.19 -11.23 -0.90
N ALA A 34 8.65 -11.28 0.35
CA ALA A 34 7.81 -10.98 1.51
C ALA A 34 7.35 -9.50 1.52
N GLU A 35 8.23 -8.56 1.17
CA GLU A 35 7.86 -7.14 0.97
C GLU A 35 6.87 -6.96 -0.20
N LEU A 36 7.08 -7.69 -1.30
CA LEU A 36 6.19 -7.67 -2.47
C LEU A 36 4.79 -8.21 -2.14
N LEU A 37 4.73 -9.33 -1.41
CA LEU A 37 3.48 -9.91 -0.93
C LEU A 37 2.69 -8.89 -0.14
N ALA A 38 3.33 -8.08 0.70
CA ALA A 38 2.60 -7.09 1.49
C ALA A 38 1.81 -6.10 0.66
N LYS A 39 2.29 -5.75 -0.54
CA LYS A 39 1.52 -4.91 -1.46
C LYS A 39 0.38 -5.67 -2.12
N PHE A 40 0.60 -6.92 -2.53
CA PHE A 40 -0.45 -7.72 -3.16
C PHE A 40 -1.56 -8.09 -2.18
N GLU A 41 -1.23 -8.40 -0.92
CA GLU A 41 -2.21 -8.69 0.13
C GLU A 41 -3.13 -7.52 0.45
N SER A 42 -2.73 -6.29 0.08
CA SER A 42 -3.59 -5.10 0.22
C SER A 42 -4.69 -5.01 -0.85
N LEU A 43 -4.54 -5.72 -1.98
CA LEU A 43 -5.46 -5.62 -3.11
C LEU A 43 -6.80 -6.29 -2.79
N GLN A 44 -7.90 -5.60 -3.05
CA GLN A 44 -9.26 -6.13 -2.93
C GLN A 44 -10.02 -6.03 -4.24
N LYS A 45 -11.00 -6.93 -4.40
CA LYS A 45 -12.00 -6.81 -5.46
C LYS A 45 -12.71 -5.46 -5.37
N GLY A 46 -12.71 -4.72 -6.46
CA GLY A 46 -13.34 -3.41 -6.55
C GLY A 46 -12.37 -2.23 -6.45
N ASP A 47 -11.12 -2.45 -6.05
CA ASP A 47 -10.13 -1.37 -5.99
C ASP A 47 -9.78 -0.83 -7.37
N PHE A 48 -9.37 0.44 -7.40
CA PHE A 48 -8.99 1.14 -8.61
C PHE A 48 -7.53 0.90 -8.96
N VAL A 49 -7.28 0.74 -10.25
CA VAL A 49 -5.94 0.54 -10.80
C VAL A 49 -5.69 1.59 -11.87
N PHE A 50 -4.57 2.29 -11.72
CA PHE A 50 -3.94 3.13 -12.72
C PHE A 50 -2.63 2.46 -13.17
N ILE A 51 -2.16 2.76 -14.38
CA ILE A 51 -0.90 2.22 -14.88
C ILE A 51 0.01 3.37 -15.31
N TYR A 52 1.12 3.56 -14.60
CA TYR A 52 2.21 4.41 -15.03
C TYR A 52 3.07 3.69 -16.07
N VAL A 53 3.33 4.32 -17.22
CA VAL A 53 4.15 3.73 -18.29
C VAL A 53 5.47 4.49 -18.42
N THR A 54 6.57 3.87 -18.00
CA THR A 54 7.90 4.51 -17.84
C THR A 54 8.43 5.18 -19.11
N GLY A 55 8.23 4.56 -20.28
CA GLY A 55 8.68 5.09 -21.57
C GLY A 55 7.77 6.14 -22.20
N LEU A 56 6.51 6.23 -21.77
CA LEU A 56 5.54 7.23 -22.23
C LEU A 56 5.37 8.39 -21.24
N GLN A 57 5.92 8.26 -20.03
CA GLN A 57 5.86 9.24 -18.95
C GLN A 57 4.44 9.74 -18.68
N GLY A 58 3.51 8.81 -18.52
CA GLY A 58 2.12 9.13 -18.21
C GLY A 58 1.43 8.05 -17.39
N ILE A 59 0.42 8.47 -16.63
CA ILE A 59 -0.49 7.57 -15.91
C ILE A 59 -1.73 7.36 -16.78
N PHE A 60 -1.95 6.11 -17.17
CA PHE A 60 -3.01 5.71 -18.08
C PHE A 60 -4.18 5.13 -17.32
N GLY A 61 -5.36 5.33 -17.92
CA GLY A 61 -6.58 4.58 -17.69
C GLY A 61 -7.12 4.58 -16.27
N LEU A 62 -8.26 3.90 -16.14
CA LEU A 62 -8.87 3.57 -14.88
C LEU A 62 -9.44 2.17 -15.03
N TRP A 63 -8.85 1.22 -14.31
CA TRP A 63 -9.35 -0.15 -14.23
C TRP A 63 -9.86 -0.44 -12.82
N ARG A 64 -10.60 -1.53 -12.71
CA ARG A 64 -11.07 -2.08 -11.45
C ARG A 64 -10.60 -3.51 -11.28
N ILE A 65 -10.16 -3.88 -10.08
CA ILE A 65 -9.82 -5.26 -9.73
C ILE A 65 -11.08 -6.13 -9.70
N VAL A 66 -11.05 -7.28 -10.39
CA VAL A 66 -12.22 -8.17 -10.51
C VAL A 66 -12.18 -9.39 -9.60
N ASN A 67 -11.00 -9.75 -9.08
CA ASN A 67 -10.78 -10.92 -8.24
C ASN A 67 -9.76 -10.66 -7.14
N ASN A 68 -9.64 -11.61 -6.21
CA ASN A 68 -8.56 -11.61 -5.23
C ASN A 68 -7.23 -11.86 -5.94
N PRO A 69 -6.13 -11.26 -5.44
CA PRO A 69 -4.80 -11.51 -5.97
C PRO A 69 -4.42 -12.99 -5.82
N PHE A 70 -3.63 -13.50 -6.76
CA PHE A 70 -3.33 -14.93 -6.88
C PHE A 70 -1.90 -15.19 -7.35
N TYR A 71 -1.45 -16.43 -7.17
CA TYR A 71 -0.12 -16.88 -7.59
C TYR A 71 -0.17 -17.82 -8.81
N ASP A 72 0.50 -17.45 -9.90
CA ASP A 72 0.52 -18.25 -11.13
C ASP A 72 1.78 -18.01 -11.97
N LYS A 73 2.58 -19.06 -12.23
CA LYS A 73 3.81 -18.98 -13.02
C LYS A 73 3.61 -19.12 -14.53
N THR A 74 2.39 -19.31 -15.02
CA THR A 74 2.10 -19.47 -16.46
C THR A 74 2.67 -18.26 -17.23
N PRO A 75 3.53 -18.45 -18.25
CA PRO A 75 4.09 -17.34 -19.01
C PRO A 75 2.99 -16.50 -19.69
N VAL A 76 3.05 -15.18 -19.49
CA VAL A 76 2.11 -14.21 -20.09
C VAL A 76 2.85 -13.04 -20.72
N TRP A 77 3.88 -12.56 -20.03
CA TRP A 77 4.79 -11.56 -20.56
C TRP A 77 5.99 -12.24 -21.24
N ASP A 78 6.41 -11.73 -22.38
CA ASP A 78 7.48 -12.31 -23.23
C ASP A 78 8.89 -12.02 -22.70
N PHE A 79 9.07 -11.99 -21.38
CA PHE A 79 10.38 -11.83 -20.74
C PHE A 79 10.91 -13.22 -20.38
N GLN A 80 11.79 -13.76 -21.22
CA GLN A 80 12.25 -15.16 -21.16
C GLN A 80 12.98 -15.56 -19.85
N GLU A 81 13.31 -14.59 -18.98
CA GLU A 81 14.19 -14.84 -17.82
C GLU A 81 13.52 -14.62 -16.45
N GLN A 82 12.33 -14.01 -16.35
CA GLN A 82 11.71 -13.72 -15.05
C GLN A 82 10.20 -13.98 -15.02
N PRO A 83 9.70 -14.87 -14.14
CA PRO A 83 8.27 -15.08 -13.99
C PRO A 83 7.64 -13.90 -13.24
N TYR A 84 6.39 -13.57 -13.60
CA TYR A 84 5.55 -12.58 -12.93
C TYR A 84 4.40 -13.29 -12.21
N PRO A 85 4.63 -13.97 -11.08
CA PRO A 85 3.63 -14.88 -10.54
C PRO A 85 2.60 -14.22 -9.63
N TYR A 86 2.91 -13.08 -9.02
CA TYR A 86 1.98 -12.34 -8.18
C TYR A 86 1.07 -11.54 -9.11
N ARG A 87 -0.22 -11.89 -9.16
CA ARG A 87 -1.14 -11.40 -10.19
C ARG A 87 -2.45 -10.93 -9.63
N VAL A 88 -3.09 -10.04 -10.37
CA VAL A 88 -4.48 -9.65 -10.17
C VAL A 88 -5.13 -9.36 -11.52
N CYS A 89 -6.39 -9.78 -11.72
CA CYS A 89 -7.10 -9.40 -12.95
C CYS A 89 -7.81 -8.06 -12.78
N ILE A 90 -7.84 -7.31 -13.87
CA ILE A 90 -8.40 -5.97 -13.95
C ILE A 90 -9.30 -5.84 -15.18
N GLU A 91 -10.31 -4.97 -15.09
CA GLU A 91 -11.19 -4.62 -16.21
C GLU A 91 -11.31 -3.09 -16.35
N PRO A 92 -11.44 -2.55 -17.58
CA PRO A 92 -11.64 -1.11 -17.77
C PRO A 92 -12.90 -0.63 -17.04
N TYR A 93 -12.83 0.55 -16.43
CA TYR A 93 -13.88 1.04 -15.55
C TYR A 93 -14.42 2.41 -15.98
N ILE A 94 -15.74 2.57 -15.93
CA ILE A 94 -16.54 3.79 -16.27
C ILE A 94 -16.50 4.19 -17.76
N ARG A 95 -15.32 4.43 -18.33
CA ARG A 95 -15.13 4.91 -19.71
C ARG A 95 -13.70 4.63 -20.19
N ASP A 96 -13.48 4.77 -21.49
CA ASP A 96 -12.13 4.75 -22.05
C ASP A 96 -11.41 6.10 -21.85
N PHE A 97 -10.12 6.05 -21.55
CA PHE A 97 -9.25 7.20 -21.29
C PHE A 97 -8.02 7.16 -22.21
N PRO A 98 -8.17 7.49 -23.50
CA PRO A 98 -7.08 7.40 -24.48
C PRO A 98 -5.96 8.41 -24.23
N LYS A 99 -6.23 9.53 -23.54
CA LYS A 99 -5.20 10.50 -23.15
C LYS A 99 -4.79 10.28 -21.69
N PRO A 100 -3.51 9.99 -21.40
CA PRO A 100 -3.03 9.78 -20.04
C PRO A 100 -3.00 11.09 -19.24
N VAL A 101 -2.68 10.99 -17.95
CA VAL A 101 -2.21 12.11 -17.12
C VAL A 101 -0.70 12.27 -17.34
N ASP A 102 -0.26 13.46 -17.72
CA ASP A 102 1.16 13.76 -17.92
C ASP A 102 1.90 13.88 -16.58
N MET A 103 3.17 13.46 -16.55
CA MET A 103 3.96 13.56 -15.33
C MET A 103 4.17 15.00 -14.83
N SER A 104 4.12 16.01 -15.70
CA SER A 104 4.16 17.41 -15.27
C SER A 104 2.98 17.78 -14.37
N ASP A 105 1.76 17.31 -14.69
CA ASP A 105 0.61 17.53 -13.82
C ASP A 105 0.79 16.82 -12.46
N ILE A 106 1.43 15.64 -12.46
CA ILE A 106 1.73 14.91 -11.22
C ILE A 106 2.72 15.71 -10.36
N TYR A 107 3.80 16.22 -10.96
CA TYR A 107 4.76 17.05 -10.22
C TYR A 107 4.12 18.33 -9.68
N ASP A 108 3.25 18.99 -10.45
CA ASP A 108 2.49 20.16 -9.97
C ASP A 108 1.58 19.82 -8.77
N LEU A 109 0.99 18.62 -8.74
CA LEU A 109 0.22 18.14 -7.60
C LEU A 109 1.11 17.77 -6.41
N MET A 110 2.31 17.24 -6.66
CA MET A 110 3.29 16.96 -5.61
C MET A 110 3.78 18.24 -4.93
N ASP A 111 4.08 19.28 -5.71
CA ASP A 111 4.48 20.59 -5.19
C ASP A 111 3.38 21.24 -4.35
N LYS A 112 2.11 20.97 -4.68
CA LYS A 112 0.94 21.40 -3.92
C LYS A 112 0.59 20.49 -2.74
N GLY A 113 1.35 19.42 -2.52
CA GLY A 113 1.10 18.43 -1.47
C GLY A 113 -0.15 17.57 -1.70
N LYS A 114 -0.77 17.62 -2.89
CA LYS A 114 -1.97 16.86 -3.24
C LYS A 114 -1.68 15.41 -3.63
N ILE A 115 -0.46 15.14 -4.11
CA ILE A 115 0.09 13.80 -4.31
C ILE A 115 1.40 13.73 -3.54
N TRP A 116 1.58 12.68 -2.74
CA TRP A 116 2.76 12.54 -1.91
C TRP A 116 3.12 11.09 -1.55
N THR A 117 2.22 10.14 -1.78
CA THR A 117 2.48 8.71 -1.57
C THR A 117 3.08 8.05 -2.82
N PHE A 118 2.89 8.66 -3.99
CA PHE A 118 3.49 8.23 -5.25
C PHE A 118 4.81 8.97 -5.51
N GLU A 119 5.92 8.23 -5.52
CA GLU A 119 7.24 8.77 -5.85
C GLU A 119 7.93 7.86 -6.88
N LEU A 120 8.26 8.43 -8.04
CA LEU A 120 9.07 7.78 -9.08
C LEU A 120 10.55 8.09 -8.87
N GLY A 121 11.10 7.57 -7.76
CA GLY A 121 12.53 7.44 -7.51
C GLY A 121 13.34 8.71 -7.18
N ARG A 122 13.97 8.70 -5.99
CA ARG A 122 15.31 9.28 -5.73
C ARG A 122 16.35 8.27 -5.22
N PHE A 123 15.95 7.08 -4.74
CA PHE A 123 16.85 6.11 -4.11
C PHE A 123 16.49 4.63 -4.39
N GLY A 124 16.86 4.11 -5.56
CA GLY A 124 17.35 2.73 -5.74
C GLY A 124 16.46 1.51 -5.52
N LYS A 125 15.19 1.63 -5.08
CA LYS A 125 14.21 0.53 -5.16
C LYS A 125 13.07 0.95 -6.08
N SER A 126 13.23 0.71 -7.38
CA SER A 126 12.15 0.85 -8.37
C SER A 126 11.02 -0.09 -7.98
N LYS A 127 10.07 0.43 -7.20
CA LYS A 127 8.86 -0.28 -6.82
C LYS A 127 7.92 -0.21 -8.00
N ASN A 128 7.46 -1.37 -8.45
CA ASN A 128 6.59 -1.45 -9.61
C ASN A 128 5.09 -1.33 -9.25
N HIS A 129 4.77 -1.22 -7.95
CA HIS A 129 3.42 -1.08 -7.43
C HIS A 129 3.41 -0.10 -6.26
N HIS A 130 2.53 0.90 -6.34
CA HIS A 130 2.29 1.91 -5.32
C HIS A 130 0.82 1.91 -4.91
N ILE A 131 0.56 2.09 -3.62
CA ILE A 131 -0.78 2.34 -3.09
C ILE A 131 -0.88 3.85 -2.85
N ILE A 132 -1.98 4.46 -3.26
CA ILE A 132 -2.25 5.89 -3.06
C ILE A 132 -3.53 6.06 -2.23
N THR A 133 -3.66 7.20 -1.58
CA THR A 133 -4.87 7.54 -0.83
C THR A 133 -6.07 7.76 -1.76
N THR A 134 -7.27 7.65 -1.21
CA THR A 134 -8.49 7.97 -1.95
C THR A 134 -8.48 9.40 -2.49
N GLU A 135 -8.00 10.38 -1.71
CA GLU A 135 -7.90 11.78 -2.18
C GLU A 135 -6.93 11.95 -3.36
N GLU A 136 -5.79 11.27 -3.33
CA GLU A 136 -4.85 11.26 -4.47
C GLU A 136 -5.49 10.62 -5.71
N SER A 137 -6.25 9.54 -5.53
CA SER A 137 -6.99 8.90 -6.62
C SER A 137 -8.04 9.83 -7.25
N LYS A 138 -8.72 10.67 -6.44
CA LYS A 138 -9.71 11.65 -6.91
C LYS A 138 -9.04 12.69 -7.82
N GLU A 139 -7.82 13.14 -7.48
CA GLU A 139 -7.04 14.04 -8.32
C GLU A 139 -6.61 13.39 -9.64
N LEU A 140 -6.18 12.12 -9.63
CA LEU A 140 -5.85 11.39 -10.87
C LEU A 140 -7.08 11.22 -11.77
N ILE A 141 -8.22 10.81 -11.21
CA ILE A 141 -9.48 10.68 -11.96
C ILE A 141 -9.92 12.03 -12.52
N ARG A 142 -9.79 13.12 -11.75
CA ARG A 142 -10.08 14.48 -12.22
C ARG A 142 -9.22 14.83 -13.44
N LEU A 143 -7.92 14.55 -13.42
CA LEU A 143 -7.02 14.81 -14.54
C LEU A 143 -7.35 13.94 -15.77
N LEU A 144 -7.66 12.66 -15.57
CA LEU A 144 -8.13 11.78 -16.65
C LEU A 144 -9.41 12.30 -17.29
N LEU A 145 -10.39 12.74 -16.51
CA LEU A 145 -11.63 13.34 -17.00
C LEU A 145 -11.40 14.66 -17.74
N ARG A 146 -10.51 15.52 -17.21
CA ARG A 146 -10.09 16.78 -17.86
C ARG A 146 -9.49 16.51 -19.24
N ASN A 147 -8.60 15.52 -19.32
CA ASN A 147 -7.89 15.19 -20.56
C ASN A 147 -8.83 14.48 -21.56
N ASN A 148 -9.85 13.78 -21.08
CA ASN A 148 -10.81 13.01 -21.88
C ASN A 148 -12.26 13.50 -21.65
N PRO A 149 -12.61 14.73 -22.10
CA PRO A 149 -13.90 15.35 -21.80
C PRO A 149 -15.08 14.68 -22.53
N VAL A 150 -14.82 14.04 -23.68
CA VAL A 150 -15.84 13.32 -24.44
C VAL A 150 -15.93 11.90 -23.92
N TYR A 151 -17.14 11.50 -23.51
CA TYR A 151 -17.41 10.14 -23.06
C TYR A 151 -17.14 9.13 -24.20
N LYS A 152 -16.36 8.10 -23.90
CA LYS A 152 -16.16 6.92 -24.74
C LYS A 152 -16.46 5.68 -23.92
N PRO A 153 -17.34 4.78 -24.40
CA PRO A 153 -17.66 3.56 -23.66
C PRO A 153 -16.40 2.70 -23.47
N VAL A 154 -16.38 1.93 -22.38
CA VAL A 154 -15.31 0.97 -22.14
C VAL A 154 -15.27 -0.08 -23.25
N THR A 155 -14.06 -0.43 -23.69
CA THR A 155 -13.85 -1.60 -24.56
C THR A 155 -13.57 -2.80 -23.67
N PRO A 156 -14.34 -3.90 -23.75
CA PRO A 156 -14.06 -5.09 -22.97
C PRO A 156 -12.66 -5.65 -23.24
N VAL A 157 -12.07 -6.29 -22.24
CA VAL A 157 -10.80 -7.00 -22.40
C VAL A 157 -10.98 -8.09 -23.45
N LEU A 158 -10.23 -8.02 -24.56
CA LEU A 158 -10.42 -8.89 -25.72
C LEU A 158 -10.11 -10.36 -25.43
N ASN A 159 -9.07 -10.62 -24.64
CA ASN A 159 -8.63 -11.97 -24.31
C ASN A 159 -8.28 -12.07 -22.83
N PRO A 160 -9.29 -12.02 -21.93
CA PRO A 160 -9.05 -11.93 -20.50
C PRO A 160 -8.26 -13.13 -19.98
N TYR A 161 -7.36 -12.88 -19.03
CA TYR A 161 -6.61 -13.94 -18.38
C TYR A 161 -7.55 -14.80 -17.53
N PRO A 162 -7.52 -16.13 -17.65
CA PRO A 162 -8.36 -16.99 -16.84
C PRO A 162 -7.89 -16.95 -15.38
N TYR A 163 -8.74 -16.45 -14.49
CA TYR A 163 -8.46 -16.42 -13.06
C TYR A 163 -8.12 -17.81 -12.53
N ARG A 164 -7.08 -17.90 -11.69
CA ARG A 164 -6.70 -19.11 -10.96
C ARG A 164 -6.91 -18.84 -9.48
N ASN A 165 -7.64 -19.72 -8.81
CA ASN A 165 -7.85 -19.62 -7.36
C ASN A 165 -6.67 -20.20 -6.57
N ASN A 166 -5.47 -19.73 -6.87
CA ASN A 166 -4.24 -20.10 -6.18
C ASN A 166 -3.87 -18.95 -5.23
N PRO A 167 -3.95 -19.12 -3.91
CA PRO A 167 -3.65 -18.03 -2.98
C PRO A 167 -2.20 -17.56 -3.10
N LEU A 168 -1.96 -16.32 -2.71
CA LEU A 168 -0.61 -15.79 -2.57
C LEU A 168 0.19 -16.61 -1.53
N PRO A 169 1.49 -16.86 -1.75
CA PRO A 169 2.31 -17.71 -0.88
C PRO A 169 2.77 -16.98 0.39
N LEU A 170 1.83 -16.43 1.18
CA LEU A 170 2.12 -15.86 2.49
C LEU A 170 2.53 -16.96 3.47
N LYS A 171 3.71 -16.82 4.07
CA LYS A 171 4.26 -17.79 5.03
C LYS A 171 4.33 -17.21 6.44
N MET A 172 4.13 -18.08 7.43
CA MET A 172 4.31 -17.77 8.86
C MET A 172 5.52 -18.51 9.44
N ASP A 173 6.58 -18.66 8.65
CA ASP A 173 7.82 -19.29 9.08
C ASP A 173 8.44 -18.47 10.22
N ILE A 174 8.75 -19.14 11.33
CA ILE A 174 9.34 -18.52 12.51
C ILE A 174 10.81 -18.93 12.72
N GLU A 175 11.56 -18.07 13.39
CA GLU A 175 12.88 -18.36 13.92
C GLU A 175 12.78 -19.14 15.25
N GLU A 176 13.89 -19.65 15.76
CA GLU A 176 13.93 -20.46 16.99
C GLU A 176 13.26 -19.79 18.20
N ARG A 177 13.30 -18.46 18.26
CA ARG A 177 12.73 -17.65 19.35
C ARG A 177 11.21 -17.45 19.27
N GLY A 178 10.55 -17.84 18.18
CA GLY A 178 9.10 -17.65 18.00
C GLY A 178 8.70 -16.51 17.07
N CYS A 179 9.60 -15.59 16.75
CA CYS A 179 9.34 -14.45 15.88
C CYS A 179 9.36 -14.83 14.39
N LEU A 180 8.69 -14.04 13.55
CA LEU A 180 8.67 -14.26 12.11
C LEU A 180 10.06 -14.09 11.48
N LYS A 181 10.35 -14.93 10.48
CA LYS A 181 11.61 -14.91 9.73
C LYS A 181 11.87 -13.56 9.04
N TYR A 182 10.84 -12.96 8.46
CA TYR A 182 10.93 -11.66 7.76
C TYR A 182 9.81 -10.72 8.15
N GLU A 183 10.17 -9.45 8.38
CA GLU A 183 9.23 -8.36 8.63
C GLU A 183 8.24 -8.15 7.47
N GLY A 184 8.65 -8.44 6.22
CA GLY A 184 7.76 -8.41 5.06
C GLY A 184 6.55 -9.35 5.20
N TYR A 185 6.69 -10.51 5.85
CA TYR A 185 5.55 -11.40 6.10
C TYR A 185 4.61 -10.84 7.18
N LEU A 186 5.15 -10.16 8.20
CA LEU A 186 4.35 -9.43 9.18
C LEU A 186 3.55 -8.30 8.51
N SER A 187 4.22 -7.50 7.68
CA SER A 187 3.58 -6.45 6.89
C SER A 187 2.49 -7.03 5.98
N ALA A 188 2.77 -8.15 5.31
CA ALA A 188 1.80 -8.79 4.43
C ALA A 188 0.57 -9.32 5.15
N TRP A 189 0.75 -9.90 6.34
CA TRP A 189 -0.36 -10.27 7.19
C TRP A 189 -1.20 -9.06 7.60
N PHE A 190 -0.56 -7.99 8.09
CA PHE A 190 -1.28 -6.76 8.45
C PHE A 190 -2.05 -6.18 7.27
N MET A 191 -1.45 -6.11 6.08
CA MET A 191 -2.13 -5.59 4.89
C MET A 191 -3.33 -6.43 4.49
N ARG A 192 -3.25 -7.76 4.59
CA ARG A 192 -4.43 -8.65 4.39
C ARG A 192 -5.54 -8.34 5.39
N MET A 193 -5.18 -8.16 6.67
CA MET A 193 -6.11 -7.94 7.77
C MET A 193 -6.68 -6.51 7.83
N PHE A 194 -5.96 -5.55 7.24
CA PHE A 194 -6.48 -4.21 7.00
C PHE A 194 -7.43 -4.21 5.80
N ALA A 195 -7.04 -4.84 4.69
CA ALA A 195 -7.83 -4.89 3.47
C ALA A 195 -9.20 -5.56 3.67
N ASN A 196 -9.30 -6.56 4.56
CA ASN A 196 -10.55 -7.24 4.90
C ASN A 196 -11.35 -6.57 6.05
N GLY A 197 -10.85 -5.47 6.64
CA GLY A 197 -11.51 -4.77 7.72
C GLY A 197 -11.39 -5.42 9.11
N ALA A 198 -10.64 -6.53 9.26
CA ALA A 198 -10.61 -7.32 10.50
C ALA A 198 -9.96 -6.58 11.69
N LEU A 199 -9.14 -5.57 11.43
CA LEU A 199 -8.43 -4.82 12.47
C LEU A 199 -9.16 -3.55 12.97
N LYS A 200 -10.40 -3.31 12.53
CA LYS A 200 -11.14 -2.08 12.87
C LYS A 200 -11.41 -1.93 14.37
N GLU A 201 -11.67 -3.03 15.07
CA GLU A 201 -11.89 -3.02 16.53
C GLU A 201 -10.63 -2.58 17.30
N ILE A 202 -9.44 -2.82 16.73
CA ILE A 202 -8.16 -2.51 17.35
C ILE A 202 -7.71 -1.09 16.97
N PHE A 203 -7.77 -0.75 15.68
CA PHE A 203 -7.17 0.48 15.15
C PHE A 203 -8.16 1.62 14.93
N GLY A 204 -9.47 1.35 14.98
CA GLY A 204 -10.53 2.29 14.64
C GLY A 204 -11.07 2.11 13.23
N GLU A 205 -12.08 2.91 12.87
CA GLU A 205 -12.68 2.96 11.53
C GLU A 205 -11.73 3.60 10.51
N TYR A 206 -10.73 2.84 10.08
CA TYR A 206 -9.85 3.23 8.99
C TYR A 206 -10.53 3.08 7.63
N PHE A 207 -10.06 3.88 6.67
CA PHE A 207 -10.58 3.97 5.31
C PHE A 207 -9.53 3.63 4.27
N ASP A 208 -8.43 4.39 4.20
CA ASP A 208 -7.26 4.01 3.38
C ASP A 208 -6.25 3.23 4.24
N CYS A 209 -5.65 2.20 3.65
CA CYS A 209 -4.59 1.40 4.25
C CYS A 209 -3.42 1.30 3.26
N LEU A 210 -2.31 1.95 3.55
CA LEU A 210 -1.13 1.98 2.69
C LEU A 210 0.05 1.35 3.41
N ASN A 211 0.92 0.65 2.66
CA ASN A 211 2.22 0.23 3.14
C ASN A 211 3.36 0.87 2.36
N PHE A 212 4.53 0.91 3.01
CA PHE A 212 5.76 1.48 2.45
C PHE A 212 5.61 2.92 1.94
N VAL A 213 4.97 3.77 2.74
CA VAL A 213 4.66 5.14 2.32
C VAL A 213 5.91 6.02 2.41
N PRO A 214 6.36 6.66 1.32
CA PRO A 214 7.59 7.44 1.33
C PRO A 214 7.47 8.71 2.18
N THR A 215 8.61 9.12 2.73
CA THR A 215 8.75 10.38 3.49
C THR A 215 9.80 11.26 2.85
N SER A 216 9.73 12.58 3.12
CA SER A 216 10.69 13.54 2.58
C SER A 216 12.12 13.40 3.13
N PHE A 217 12.33 12.50 4.10
CA PHE A 217 13.63 12.23 4.69
C PHE A 217 14.17 10.83 4.36
N ASN A 218 13.75 10.28 3.22
CA ASN A 218 14.29 9.05 2.64
C ASN A 218 14.13 7.82 3.55
N LYS A 219 12.94 7.72 4.14
CA LYS A 219 12.46 6.57 4.89
C LYS A 219 11.04 6.25 4.45
N GLU A 220 10.62 5.01 4.64
CA GLU A 220 9.28 4.56 4.32
C GLU A 220 8.56 4.18 5.61
N MET A 221 7.34 4.68 5.81
CA MET A 221 6.47 4.22 6.88
C MET A 221 5.96 2.84 6.53
N ASP A 222 6.03 1.90 7.47
CA ASP A 222 5.61 0.52 7.22
C ASP A 222 4.14 0.46 6.87
N ILE A 223 3.27 1.08 7.70
CA ILE A 223 1.84 1.19 7.44
C ILE A 223 1.32 2.58 7.83
N PHE A 224 0.45 3.13 6.98
CA PHE A 224 -0.25 4.39 7.18
C PHE A 224 -1.75 4.21 6.93
N LEU A 225 -2.57 4.70 7.86
CA LEU A 225 -4.03 4.63 7.79
C LEU A 225 -4.64 6.03 7.81
N THR A 226 -5.69 6.24 7.00
CA THR A 226 -6.62 7.38 7.16
C THR A 226 -7.88 6.90 7.86
N HIS A 227 -8.49 7.75 8.68
CA HIS A 227 -9.77 7.46 9.35
C HIS A 227 -10.81 8.44 8.88
N VAL A 228 -11.81 7.92 8.17
CA VAL A 228 -12.85 8.71 7.52
C VAL A 228 -14.20 8.20 7.97
N THR A 229 -15.02 9.09 8.52
CA THR A 229 -16.40 8.80 8.89
C THR A 229 -17.34 9.52 7.93
N LYS A 230 -18.37 8.81 7.44
CA LYS A 230 -19.39 9.40 6.57
C LYS A 230 -20.54 9.98 7.39
N VAL A 231 -20.76 11.28 7.30
CA VAL A 231 -21.88 12.01 7.93
C VAL A 231 -22.74 12.61 6.82
N ASP A 232 -23.99 12.14 6.67
CA ASP A 232 -24.94 12.62 5.66
C ASP A 232 -24.37 12.75 4.24
N SER A 233 -23.61 11.76 3.81
CA SER A 233 -22.88 11.69 2.52
C SER A 233 -21.58 12.48 2.41
N ILE A 234 -21.18 13.18 3.46
CA ILE A 234 -19.90 13.89 3.55
C ILE A 234 -18.88 12.97 4.19
N GLU A 235 -17.75 12.75 3.51
CA GLU A 235 -16.60 12.03 4.04
C GLU A 235 -15.78 12.99 4.93
N ILE A 236 -15.69 12.69 6.22
CA ILE A 236 -14.95 13.50 7.20
C ILE A 236 -13.70 12.74 7.63
N LEU A 237 -12.54 13.20 7.17
CA LEU A 237 -11.24 12.78 7.66
C LEU A 237 -11.01 13.35 9.06
N HIS A 238 -10.80 12.50 10.05
CA HIS A 238 -10.70 12.93 11.46
C HIS A 238 -9.49 12.38 12.21
N LYS A 239 -8.77 11.41 11.66
CA LYS A 239 -7.57 10.85 12.28
C LYS A 239 -6.67 10.18 11.23
N TYR A 240 -5.40 10.07 11.57
CA TYR A 240 -4.39 9.27 10.90
C TYR A 240 -3.78 8.28 11.89
N THR A 241 -3.34 7.12 11.40
CA THR A 241 -2.50 6.21 12.17
C THR A 241 -1.23 5.91 11.39
N VAL A 242 -0.08 6.02 12.07
CA VAL A 242 1.19 5.47 11.57
C VAL A 242 1.60 4.30 12.44
N ILE A 243 2.00 3.21 11.79
CA ILE A 243 2.40 1.96 12.44
C ILE A 243 3.81 1.62 11.96
N GLU A 244 4.72 1.43 12.89
CA GLU A 244 6.06 0.86 12.63
C GLU A 244 6.05 -0.60 13.11
N LEU A 245 6.51 -1.50 12.24
CA LEU A 245 6.54 -2.94 12.47
C LEU A 245 7.98 -3.38 12.71
N LYS A 246 8.17 -4.24 13.70
CA LYS A 246 9.42 -4.98 13.89
C LYS A 246 9.13 -6.46 13.97
N LYS A 247 9.88 -7.25 13.20
CA LYS A 247 9.79 -8.71 13.32
C LYS A 247 10.24 -9.21 14.69
N ASP A 248 11.18 -8.54 15.35
CA ASP A 248 11.80 -9.04 16.59
C ASP A 248 11.59 -8.04 17.75
N LYS A 249 12.64 -7.74 18.52
CA LYS A 249 12.59 -6.77 19.61
C LYS A 249 12.59 -5.33 19.07
N VAL A 250 11.66 -4.52 19.56
CA VAL A 250 11.58 -3.08 19.30
C VAL A 250 12.54 -2.34 20.21
N LEU A 251 13.38 -1.50 19.61
CA LEU A 251 14.44 -0.73 20.28
C LEU A 251 14.13 0.78 20.29
N GLU A 252 14.93 1.54 21.04
CA GLU A 252 14.80 3.00 21.14
C GLU A 252 14.95 3.71 19.78
N GLU A 253 15.72 3.15 18.86
CA GLU A 253 15.87 3.67 17.50
C GLU A 253 14.58 3.58 16.67
N ASP A 254 13.81 2.49 16.84
CA ASP A 254 12.53 2.29 16.17
C ASP A 254 11.48 3.28 16.69
N LEU A 255 11.45 3.47 18.01
CA LEU A 255 10.64 4.49 18.66
C LEU A 255 11.00 5.88 18.14
N SER A 256 12.30 6.22 18.09
CA SER A 256 12.77 7.51 17.58
C SER A 256 12.36 7.74 16.12
N GLN A 257 12.41 6.70 15.30
CA GLN A 257 11.92 6.73 13.92
C GLN A 257 10.40 7.01 13.87
N LEU A 258 9.61 6.33 14.70
CA LEU A 258 8.16 6.55 14.77
C LEU A 258 7.80 7.98 15.21
N ILE A 259 8.48 8.53 16.22
CA ILE A 259 8.30 9.93 16.66
C ILE A 259 8.67 10.90 15.54
N ARG A 260 9.65 10.58 14.70
CA ARG A 260 9.98 11.39 13.53
C ARG A 260 8.87 11.36 12.48
N TYR A 261 8.28 10.20 12.20
CA TYR A 261 7.10 10.11 11.33
C TYR A 261 5.92 10.91 11.90
N GLU A 262 5.71 10.81 13.21
CA GLU A 262 4.66 11.52 13.90
C GLU A 262 4.76 13.04 13.67
N ASN A 263 5.92 13.62 14.00
CA ASN A 263 6.16 15.04 13.82
C ASN A 263 6.04 15.49 12.37
N TRP A 264 6.46 14.64 11.43
CA TRP A 264 6.35 14.94 10.00
C TRP A 264 4.91 14.95 9.53
N LEU A 265 4.11 13.95 9.90
CA LEU A 265 2.69 13.86 9.53
C LEU A 265 1.86 14.98 10.16
N ILE A 266 2.13 15.35 11.41
CA ILE A 266 1.44 16.47 12.08
C ILE A 266 1.59 17.77 11.27
N ARG A 267 2.81 18.04 10.79
CA ARG A 267 3.10 19.24 9.98
C ARG A 267 2.57 19.14 8.56
N LYS A 268 2.57 17.93 7.99
CA LYS A 268 2.25 17.73 6.58
C LYS A 268 0.76 17.58 6.31
N LEU A 269 0.03 16.89 7.18
CA LEU A 269 -1.36 16.45 6.93
C LEU A 269 -2.36 16.92 7.99
N ALA A 270 -1.91 17.22 9.21
CA ALA A 270 -2.82 17.54 10.32
C ALA A 270 -2.82 19.02 10.71
N ASP A 271 -2.23 19.91 9.90
CA ASP A 271 -2.16 21.36 10.17
C ASP A 271 -1.65 21.73 11.59
N GLY A 272 -0.78 20.89 12.15
CA GLY A 272 -0.26 21.07 13.51
C GLY A 272 -1.08 20.39 14.62
N ASP A 273 -2.25 19.83 14.33
CA ASP A 273 -3.06 19.10 15.30
C ASP A 273 -2.43 17.73 15.62
N SER A 274 -1.85 17.63 16.82
CA SER A 274 -1.23 16.41 17.30
C SER A 274 -2.22 15.31 17.67
N GLU A 275 -3.48 15.64 17.96
CA GLU A 275 -4.54 14.70 18.37
C GLU A 275 -5.13 13.93 17.19
N MET A 276 -4.99 14.50 15.98
CA MET A 276 -5.31 13.82 14.74
C MET A 276 -4.38 12.63 14.45
N LEU A 277 -3.28 12.44 15.17
CA LEU A 277 -2.31 11.40 14.85
C LEU A 277 -2.15 10.36 15.97
N GLN A 278 -2.45 9.11 15.62
CA GLN A 278 -2.17 7.93 16.45
C GLN A 278 -0.86 7.27 15.99
N THR A 279 0.01 6.95 16.94
CA THR A 279 1.26 6.23 16.71
C THR A 279 1.21 4.83 17.31
N VAL A 280 1.70 3.84 16.58
CA VAL A 280 1.69 2.44 16.98
C VAL A 280 3.03 1.77 16.68
N LEU A 281 3.54 1.01 17.66
CA LEU A 281 4.63 0.07 17.46
C LEU A 281 4.11 -1.35 17.59
N VAL A 282 4.47 -2.20 16.63
CA VAL A 282 4.22 -3.64 16.70
C VAL A 282 5.55 -4.37 16.73
N GLY A 283 5.71 -5.29 17.68
CA GLY A 283 6.94 -6.04 17.87
C GLY A 283 6.70 -7.42 18.46
N PHE A 284 7.71 -8.29 18.40
CA PHE A 284 7.67 -9.55 19.13
C PHE A 284 7.97 -9.32 20.62
N GLU A 285 8.86 -8.37 20.92
CA GLU A 285 9.22 -7.92 22.27
C GLU A 285 9.56 -6.43 22.27
N PHE A 286 9.60 -5.81 23.45
CA PHE A 286 9.93 -4.39 23.62
C PHE A 286 11.09 -4.23 24.60
N ALA A 287 12.01 -3.33 24.31
CA ALA A 287 13.05 -2.93 25.26
C ALA A 287 12.45 -2.12 26.43
N ASP A 288 13.05 -2.22 27.61
CA ASP A 288 12.58 -1.52 28.82
C ASP A 288 12.64 0.00 28.64
N GLU A 289 13.61 0.49 27.86
CA GLU A 289 13.77 1.89 27.50
C GLU A 289 12.57 2.39 26.68
N VAL A 290 12.05 1.57 25.76
CA VAL A 290 10.86 1.89 24.95
C VAL A 290 9.62 1.98 25.86
N ILE A 291 9.43 1.01 26.75
CA ILE A 291 8.31 0.99 27.69
C ILE A 291 8.39 2.22 28.61
N SER A 292 9.56 2.49 29.19
CA SER A 292 9.80 3.63 30.09
C SER A 292 9.54 4.96 29.39
N TYR A 293 9.93 5.11 28.13
CA TYR A 293 9.65 6.31 27.36
C TYR A 293 8.14 6.50 27.15
N VAL A 294 7.41 5.47 26.75
CA VAL A 294 5.96 5.56 26.52
C VAL A 294 5.22 5.99 27.79
N GLU A 295 5.59 5.43 28.94
CA GLU A 295 5.02 5.81 30.25
C GLU A 295 5.31 7.27 30.61
N LYS A 296 6.57 7.71 30.45
CA LYS A 296 6.98 9.10 30.71
C LYS A 296 6.25 10.07 29.78
N ARG A 297 6.15 9.75 28.49
CA ARG A 297 5.47 10.57 27.50
C ARG A 297 4.00 10.73 27.84
N LYS A 298 3.32 9.65 28.24
CA LYS A 298 1.93 9.71 28.69
C LYS A 298 1.74 10.61 29.91
N ALA A 299 2.67 10.58 30.86
CA ALA A 299 2.62 11.40 32.07
C ALA A 299 2.89 12.89 31.79
N LEU A 300 3.83 13.20 30.90
CA LEU A 300 4.31 14.58 30.66
C LEU A 300 3.56 15.30 29.54
N GLU A 301 3.24 14.59 28.45
CA GLU A 301 2.66 15.17 27.23
C GLU A 301 1.18 14.80 27.07
N GLN A 302 0.62 13.97 27.96
CA GLN A 302 -0.71 13.36 27.81
C GLN A 302 -0.90 12.60 26.48
N LYS A 303 0.21 12.24 25.85
CA LYS A 303 0.27 11.55 24.56
C LYS A 303 1.00 10.22 24.70
N THR A 304 0.57 9.21 23.96
CA THR A 304 1.11 7.85 24.07
C THR A 304 1.42 7.26 22.70
N VAL A 305 2.34 6.30 22.67
CA VAL A 305 2.49 5.34 21.58
C VAL A 305 1.78 4.06 22.00
N ARG A 306 0.97 3.46 21.12
CA ARG A 306 0.35 2.15 21.40
C ARG A 306 1.37 1.05 21.10
N LEU A 307 1.61 0.16 22.05
CA LEU A 307 2.52 -0.97 21.88
C LEU A 307 1.69 -2.25 21.71
N PHE A 308 1.88 -2.95 20.59
CA PHE A 308 1.28 -4.27 20.37
C PHE A 308 2.37 -5.33 20.27
N ARG A 309 2.22 -6.36 21.09
CA ARG A 309 2.99 -7.58 20.95
C ARG A 309 2.25 -8.52 20.02
N TYR A 310 2.92 -9.05 19.00
CA TYR A 310 2.36 -10.11 18.17
C TYR A 310 2.92 -11.47 18.59
N SER A 311 2.16 -12.53 18.32
CA SER A 311 2.63 -13.91 18.41
C SER A 311 2.14 -14.75 17.24
N VAL A 312 2.88 -15.80 16.87
CA VAL A 312 2.49 -16.69 15.77
C VAL A 312 1.82 -17.94 16.32
N ASN A 313 0.54 -18.12 16.03
CA ASN A 313 -0.19 -19.34 16.35
C ASN A 313 0.04 -20.39 15.25
N LYS A 314 1.01 -21.27 15.49
CA LYS A 314 1.36 -22.38 14.58
C LYS A 314 0.21 -23.35 14.29
N LYS A 315 -0.77 -23.49 15.18
CA LYS A 315 -1.86 -24.46 14.98
C LYS A 315 -2.80 -24.04 13.86
N ILE A 316 -3.03 -22.75 13.75
CA ILE A 316 -3.90 -22.14 12.72
C ILE A 316 -3.11 -21.42 11.64
N ASN A 317 -1.79 -21.36 11.76
CA ASN A 317 -0.87 -20.68 10.84
C ASN A 317 -1.23 -19.19 10.66
N ASP A 318 -1.40 -18.50 11.80
CA ASP A 318 -1.90 -17.12 11.87
C ASP A 318 -1.17 -16.28 12.95
N ILE A 319 -1.43 -14.97 12.99
CA ILE A 319 -0.89 -14.04 14.00
C ILE A 319 -1.99 -13.63 15.00
N GLU A 320 -1.63 -13.60 16.29
CA GLU A 320 -2.45 -13.13 17.41
C GLU A 320 -1.86 -11.89 18.07
#